data_AF-A0A954GKB9-F1
#
_entry.id   AF-A0A954GKB9-F1
#
_cell.length_a   1.000
_cell.length_b   1.000
_cell.length_c   1.000
_cell.angle_alpha   90.00
_cell.angle_beta   90.00
_cell.angle_gamma   90.00
#
_symmetry.space_group_name_H-M   'P 1'
#
loop_
_entity.id
_entity.type
_entity.pdbx_description
1 polymer ?
#
loop_
_entity_poly.entity_id
_entity_poly.type
_entity_poly.pdbx_seq_one_letter_code
_entity_poly.pdbx_strand_id
1 'polypeptide(L)'
;MSQAGEQSNPIPKSAKAWWQRLWEPCDMASVVFFRIAFAGTVLFHVVRVLQTQWVDYYFAGSRYHLKFYGFEWVQALDGPGMRMVHVLMGLAAVGVGLGLC
;
A
#
# COMPACT_ATOMS: atom_id res chain seq x y z
N MET A 1 -34.72 13.48 -54.83
CA MET A 1 -34.94 13.07 -53.41
C MET A 1 -34.61 11.60 -53.31
N SER A 2 -33.74 11.06 -52.48
CA SER A 2 -32.70 11.56 -51.58
C SER A 2 -31.81 10.34 -51.33
N GLN A 3 -30.73 10.16 -52.09
CA GLN A 3 -29.65 9.22 -51.75
C GLN A 3 -28.62 9.99 -50.94
N ALA A 4 -29.04 10.45 -49.77
CA ALA A 4 -28.19 11.07 -48.77
C ALA A 4 -28.37 10.23 -47.51
N GLY A 5 -27.34 9.49 -47.10
CA GLY A 5 -27.33 8.90 -45.77
C GLY A 5 -26.68 7.54 -45.60
N GLU A 6 -25.52 7.27 -46.20
CA GLU A 6 -24.68 6.16 -45.69
C GLU A 6 -23.21 6.61 -45.64
N GLN A 7 -22.95 7.69 -44.89
CA GLN A 7 -21.60 7.99 -44.44
C GLN A 7 -21.25 6.99 -43.32
N SER A 8 -20.65 5.86 -43.69
CA SER A 8 -20.05 4.91 -42.76
C SER A 8 -18.83 5.55 -42.10
N ASN A 9 -19.05 6.16 -40.94
CA ASN A 9 -18.01 6.71 -40.09
C ASN A 9 -17.04 5.59 -39.68
N PRO A 10 -15.73 5.65 -39.99
CA PRO A 10 -14.81 4.61 -39.57
C PRO A 10 -14.72 4.60 -38.03
N ILE A 11 -15.04 3.46 -37.43
CA ILE A 11 -14.92 3.23 -35.98
C ILE A 11 -13.47 3.60 -35.55
N PRO A 12 -13.27 4.46 -34.53
CA PRO A 12 -11.95 4.88 -34.11
C PRO A 12 -11.14 3.65 -33.65
N LYS A 13 -10.19 3.21 -34.49
CA LYS A 13 -9.26 2.09 -34.24
C LYS A 13 -8.41 2.29 -32.97
N SER A 14 -8.40 3.52 -32.44
CA SER A 14 -7.73 3.95 -31.21
C SER A 14 -8.11 3.13 -29.99
N ALA A 15 -9.40 2.79 -29.82
CA ALA A 15 -9.85 2.10 -28.62
C ALA A 15 -9.39 0.63 -28.53
N LYS A 16 -9.02 -0.01 -29.64
CA LYS A 16 -8.57 -1.41 -29.61
C LYS A 16 -7.07 -1.54 -29.35
N ALA A 17 -6.30 -0.50 -29.69
CA ALA A 17 -4.85 -0.49 -29.59
C ALA A 17 -4.36 -0.40 -28.13
N TRP A 18 -5.03 0.37 -27.27
CA TRP A 18 -4.64 0.45 -25.84
C TRP A 18 -4.91 -0.85 -25.09
N TRP A 19 -5.98 -1.58 -25.44
CA TRP A 19 -6.28 -2.91 -24.89
C TRP A 19 -5.19 -3.94 -25.20
N GLN A 20 -4.54 -3.85 -26.37
CA GLN A 20 -3.47 -4.77 -26.75
C GLN A 20 -2.15 -4.47 -26.01
N ARG A 21 -1.89 -3.20 -25.64
CA ARG A 21 -0.68 -2.81 -24.90
C ARG A 21 -0.66 -3.30 -23.45
N LEU A 22 -1.82 -3.62 -22.87
CA LEU A 22 -1.91 -4.17 -21.50
C LEU A 22 -1.33 -5.59 -21.40
N TRP A 23 -1.25 -6.32 -22.51
CA TRP A 23 -0.73 -7.69 -22.57
C TRP A 23 0.71 -7.75 -23.09
N GLU A 24 1.32 -6.61 -23.39
CA GLU A 24 2.70 -6.53 -23.80
C GLU A 24 3.60 -6.89 -22.59
N PRO A 25 4.60 -7.78 -22.74
CA PRO A 25 5.49 -8.16 -21.63
C PRO A 25 6.12 -6.91 -21.02
N CYS A 26 5.69 -6.56 -19.81
CA CYS A 26 6.20 -5.39 -19.09
C CYS A 26 7.48 -5.77 -18.34
N ASP A 27 8.45 -4.86 -18.36
CA ASP A 27 9.71 -5.03 -17.65
C ASP A 27 9.47 -5.19 -16.12
N MET A 28 9.97 -6.28 -15.56
CA MET A 28 9.84 -6.59 -14.14
C MET A 28 10.68 -5.67 -13.26
N ALA A 29 11.66 -4.95 -13.83
CA ALA A 29 12.56 -4.07 -13.06
C ALA A 29 11.80 -2.98 -12.29
N SER A 30 10.74 -2.41 -12.89
CA SER A 30 9.93 -1.36 -12.25
C SER A 30 9.21 -1.88 -11.00
N VAL A 31 8.70 -3.10 -11.04
CA VAL A 31 8.02 -3.75 -9.91
C VAL A 31 9.01 -4.06 -8.79
N VAL A 32 10.19 -4.56 -9.13
CA VAL A 32 11.26 -4.84 -8.15
C VAL A 32 11.72 -3.56 -7.47
N PHE A 33 11.94 -2.49 -8.23
CA PHE A 33 12.31 -1.18 -7.68
C PHE A 33 11.27 -0.67 -6.69
N PHE A 34 9.98 -0.72 -7.07
CA PHE A 34 8.90 -0.31 -6.18
C PHE A 34 8.85 -1.13 -4.89
N ARG A 35 9.04 -2.44 -4.96
CA ARG A 35 9.05 -3.31 -3.77
C ARG A 35 10.17 -2.95 -2.80
N ILE A 36 11.38 -2.73 -3.30
CA ILE A 36 12.54 -2.39 -2.47
C ILE A 36 12.35 -0.99 -1.85
N ALA A 37 11.90 -0.01 -2.65
CA ALA A 37 11.64 1.35 -2.15
C ALA A 37 10.54 1.38 -1.09
N PHE A 38 9.46 0.64 -1.31
CA PHE A 38 8.37 0.51 -0.35
C PHE A 38 8.85 -0.18 0.94
N ALA A 39 9.50 -1.34 0.82
CA ALA A 39 10.06 -2.07 1.96
C ALA A 39 11.04 -1.22 2.77
N GLY A 40 11.92 -0.48 2.09
CA GLY A 40 12.87 0.44 2.71
C GLY A 40 12.19 1.58 3.46
N THR A 41 11.13 2.16 2.89
CA THR A 41 10.34 3.23 3.55
C THR A 41 9.66 2.71 4.81
N VAL A 42 9.06 1.51 4.76
CA VAL A 42 8.43 0.88 5.93
C VAL A 42 9.47 0.54 6.99
N LEU A 43 10.63 0.01 6.62
CA LEU A 43 11.73 -0.26 7.56
C LEU A 43 12.25 1.00 8.23
N PHE A 44 12.48 2.07 7.46
CA PHE A 44 12.88 3.36 8.00
C PHE A 44 11.85 3.88 9.02
N HIS A 45 10.56 3.76 8.70
CA HIS A 45 9.48 4.13 9.61
C HIS A 45 9.51 3.31 10.91
N VAL A 46 9.62 1.98 10.82
CA VAL A 46 9.67 1.09 11.99
C VAL A 46 10.87 1.41 12.88
N VAL A 47 12.07 1.55 12.30
CA VAL A 47 13.28 1.91 13.06
C VAL A 47 13.11 3.25 13.76
N ARG A 48 12.57 4.26 13.07
CA ARG A 48 12.34 5.58 13.65
C ARG A 48 11.35 5.55 14.81
N VAL A 49 10.25 4.81 14.68
CA VAL A 49 9.24 4.66 15.74
C VAL A 49 9.82 3.94 16.97
N LEU A 50 10.65 2.92 16.76
CA LEU A 50 11.33 2.20 17.85
C LEU A 50 12.38 3.07 18.56
N GLN A 51 13.20 3.80 17.80
CA GLN A 51 14.26 4.66 18.35
C GLN A 51 13.71 5.81 19.18
N THR A 52 12.59 6.39 18.75
CA THR A 52 12.09 7.62 19.40
C THR A 52 11.21 7.31 20.63
N GLN A 53 10.96 6.03 20.96
CA GLN A 53 10.05 5.60 22.04
C GLN A 53 8.66 6.26 21.96
N TRP A 54 8.21 6.65 20.75
CA TRP A 54 6.90 7.30 20.55
C TRP A 54 5.75 6.39 20.97
N VAL A 55 5.96 5.07 20.90
CA VAL A 55 5.01 4.09 21.43
C VAL A 55 4.74 4.33 22.92
N ASP A 56 5.79 4.49 23.71
CA ASP A 56 5.62 4.69 25.15
C ASP A 56 5.03 6.09 25.44
N TYR A 57 5.39 7.11 24.66
CA TYR A 57 4.84 8.46 24.82
C TYR A 57 3.34 8.57 24.45
N TYR A 58 2.91 7.95 23.35
CA TYR A 58 1.52 8.04 22.87
C TYR A 58 0.58 7.05 23.58
N PHE A 59 1.08 5.92 24.07
CA PHE A 59 0.26 4.86 24.65
C PHE A 59 0.35 4.76 26.18
N ALA A 60 1.46 5.13 26.83
CA ALA A 60 1.56 5.09 28.30
C ALA A 60 1.01 6.37 28.98
N GLY A 61 0.94 7.49 28.25
CA GLY A 61 0.55 8.80 28.82
C GLY A 61 -0.93 9.16 28.76
N SER A 62 -1.74 8.48 27.93
CA SER A 62 -3.13 8.88 27.72
C SER A 62 -4.08 8.16 28.68
N ARG A 63 -4.48 8.85 29.76
CA ARG A 63 -5.53 8.38 30.69
C ARG A 63 -6.89 8.13 30.01
N TYR A 64 -7.11 8.63 28.79
CA TYR A 64 -8.37 8.49 28.06
C TYR A 64 -8.12 8.19 26.57
N HIS A 65 -8.16 6.91 26.21
CA HIS A 65 -8.32 6.51 24.82
C HIS A 65 -9.81 6.59 24.46
N LEU A 66 -10.22 7.66 23.76
CA LEU A 66 -11.56 7.77 23.17
C LEU A 66 -11.72 6.63 22.15
N LYS A 67 -12.37 5.54 22.58
CA LYS A 67 -12.61 4.41 21.70
C LYS A 67 -13.62 4.82 20.65
N PHE A 68 -13.30 4.55 19.38
CA PHE A 68 -14.21 4.78 18.28
C PHE A 68 -15.40 3.83 18.40
N TYR A 69 -16.62 4.33 18.15
CA TYR A 69 -17.85 3.53 18.26
C TYR A 69 -17.77 2.34 17.28
N GLY A 70 -17.89 1.10 17.79
CA GLY A 70 -17.69 -0.13 17.02
C GLY A 70 -16.28 -0.74 17.09
N PHE A 71 -15.29 -0.02 17.66
CA PHE A 71 -13.94 -0.52 17.96
C PHE A 71 -13.67 -0.64 19.46
N GLU A 72 -14.72 -0.65 20.28
CA GLU A 72 -14.58 -0.72 21.74
C GLU A 72 -13.94 -2.04 22.23
N TRP A 73 -14.05 -3.09 21.41
CA TRP A 73 -13.52 -4.43 21.66
C TRP A 73 -12.00 -4.54 21.48
N VAL A 74 -11.37 -3.63 20.72
CA VAL A 74 -9.91 -3.57 20.59
C VAL A 74 -9.38 -2.74 21.76
N GLN A 75 -8.85 -3.42 22.78
CA GLN A 75 -8.09 -2.74 23.82
C GLN A 75 -6.75 -2.27 23.25
N ALA A 76 -6.35 -1.05 23.58
CA ALA A 76 -5.00 -0.59 23.31
C ALA A 76 -4.05 -1.56 24.00
N LEU A 77 -3.31 -2.33 23.20
CA LEU A 77 -2.35 -3.30 23.72
C LEU A 77 -1.31 -2.52 24.53
N ASP A 78 -1.08 -2.93 25.76
CA ASP A 78 -0.15 -2.30 26.71
C ASP A 78 1.19 -1.97 26.03
N GLY A 79 1.89 -0.90 26.43
CA GLY A 79 3.09 -0.36 25.74
C GLY A 79 4.00 -1.37 25.01
N PRO A 80 4.42 -2.49 25.64
CA PRO A 80 5.23 -3.53 24.98
C PRO A 80 4.54 -4.25 23.81
N GLY A 81 3.22 -4.43 23.84
CA GLY A 81 2.45 -5.06 22.78
C GLY A 81 2.43 -4.23 21.49
N MET A 82 2.31 -2.91 21.59
CA MET A 82 2.42 -2.01 20.44
C MET A 82 3.81 -2.07 19.78
N ARG A 83 4.86 -2.26 20.58
CA ARG A 83 6.24 -2.45 20.08
C ARG A 83 6.36 -3.74 19.27
N MET A 84 5.74 -4.82 19.73
CA MET A 84 5.77 -6.13 19.06
C MET A 84 5.09 -6.11 17.68
N VAL A 85 3.97 -5.38 17.55
CA VAL A 85 3.28 -5.18 16.26
C VAL A 85 4.17 -4.46 15.25
N HIS A 86 4.89 -3.41 15.68
CA HIS A 86 5.81 -2.68 14.79
C HIS A 86 7.00 -3.54 14.35
N VAL A 87 7.52 -4.40 15.23
CA VAL A 87 8.57 -5.37 14.88
C VAL A 87 8.06 -6.39 13.85
N LEU A 88 6.87 -6.93 14.04
CA LEU A 88 6.21 -7.82 13.07
C LEU A 88 6.01 -7.15 11.71
N MET A 89 5.59 -5.89 11.70
CA MET A 89 5.43 -5.09 10.48
C MET A 89 6.77 -4.86 9.77
N GLY A 90 7.84 -4.60 10.53
CA GLY A 90 9.20 -4.52 10.00
C GLY A 90 9.67 -5.84 9.38
N LEU A 91 9.43 -6.97 10.05
CA LEU A 91 9.77 -8.30 9.54
C LEU A 91 9.01 -8.63 8.26
N ALA A 92 7.71 -8.32 8.20
CA ALA A 92 6.91 -8.46 6.99
C ALA A 92 7.45 -7.59 5.85
N ALA A 93 7.88 -6.36 6.13
CA ALA A 93 8.49 -5.47 5.14
C ALA A 93 9.81 -6.03 4.57
N VAL A 94 10.65 -6.67 5.41
CA VAL A 94 11.84 -7.38 4.93
C VAL A 94 11.46 -8.52 3.98
N GLY A 95 10.46 -9.33 4.34
CA GLY A 95 9.97 -10.41 3.48
C GLY A 95 9.50 -9.91 2.12
N VAL A 96 8.73 -8.82 2.10
CA VAL A 96 8.26 -8.16 0.87
C VAL A 96 9.43 -7.61 0.04
N GLY A 97 10.42 -6.99 0.68
CA GLY A 97 11.60 -6.45 0.01
C GLY A 97 12.50 -7.51 -0.61
N LEU A 98 12.69 -8.64 0.09
CA LEU A 98 13.43 -9.81 -0.41
C LEU A 98 12.66 -10.60 -1.47
N GLY A 99 11.37 -10.32 -1.66
CA GLY A 99 10.52 -11.06 -2.58
C GLY A 99 10.24 -12.50 -2.12
N LEU A 100 10.34 -12.78 -0.82
CA LEU A 100 9.90 -14.03 -0.20
C LEU A 100 8.36 -14.06 -0.22
N CYS A 101 7.80 -14.40 -1.37
CA CYS A 101 6.39 -14.69 -1.60
C CYS A 101 6.27 -15.96 -2.44
#